data_AF-A0AB34IYI2-F1
#
_entry.id   AF-A0AB34IYI2-F1
#
_cell.length_a   1.000
_cell.length_b   1.000
_cell.length_c   1.000
_cell.angle_alpha   90.00
_cell.angle_beta   90.00
_cell.angle_gamma   90.00
#
_symmetry.space_group_name_H-M   'P 1'
#
loop_
_entity.id
_entity.type
_entity.pdbx_description
1 polymer ?
#
loop_
_entity_poly.entity_id
_entity_poly.type
_entity_poly.pdbx_seq_one_letter_code
_entity_poly.pdbx_strand_id
1 'polypeptide(L)'
;MAPPAFFTTDPTGHIPVPPDPTAVSAEWLAATFGRSLFVSQDNRNYLFARARLRANGTPVLVLAGATDATAEASEVEIPLAALRETSTPPHIAKVFLSLFNVPIALADEEVTATKVRAGDATVQKIVASRLKSDGVTTTRTQSTLNVASFLALARCNGGDLLHRLHADAIARLRVAFAPGSKGELNTVLRAFNEFARACPQRHLFHTPRYRGDSAATAWNEWTLILFAQFLASAPSKKTKRMLKARTVESYISLLKGFLSYTYNFELVERSPRLSRLIKALYSDDPLADSRKKRRALRRHHLISMWERVAEARSDSPNAANDQALLAVAWHVLARGGELAPQVRPEAWSPDLHPTRADVEFRISTSHGPYAILWLRPLKKQAKRGAVKVPQYIVAHSGGGDDAYFLLRRLVQLDPVPKEQARATPLFRRRPRSAKGAPSKPPRHISVPMLRSLVRRRMRALGETDLEQWGAHSCRIGGATDLGASRGASPLLLQARGRWASDIGKIYSRMTRQALLSASKMMYGAPKGRDLEEIFPDFAQPV
;
A
#
# COMPACT_ATOMS: atom_id res chain seq x y z
N MET A 1 17.34 -12.17 -58.60
CA MET A 1 17.32 -10.69 -58.49
C MET A 1 17.39 -10.32 -57.03
N ALA A 2 18.60 -9.99 -56.56
CA ALA A 2 18.85 -9.49 -55.22
C ALA A 2 19.14 -7.98 -55.34
N PRO A 3 18.45 -7.11 -54.58
CA PRO A 3 18.69 -5.68 -54.67
C PRO A 3 20.08 -5.33 -54.11
N PRO A 4 20.78 -4.36 -54.74
CA PRO A 4 22.17 -4.03 -54.45
C PRO A 4 22.33 -3.02 -53.30
N ALA A 5 23.54 -3.01 -52.77
CA ALA A 5 24.03 -2.15 -51.71
C ALA A 5 23.86 -0.65 -52.02
N PHE A 6 23.34 0.11 -51.04
CA PHE A 6 23.42 1.56 -51.02
C PHE A 6 24.55 2.03 -50.11
N PHE A 7 25.45 2.79 -50.73
CA PHE A 7 26.38 3.80 -50.24
C PHE A 7 26.55 4.00 -48.73
N THR A 8 27.80 3.82 -48.31
CA THR A 8 28.37 4.32 -47.06
C THR A 8 28.31 5.85 -47.02
N THR A 9 27.55 6.40 -46.08
CA THR A 9 27.75 7.77 -45.58
C THR A 9 28.34 7.69 -44.18
N ASP A 10 29.40 8.45 -43.97
CA ASP A 10 30.18 8.64 -42.74
C ASP A 10 29.32 8.57 -41.45
N PRO A 11 29.62 7.65 -40.50
CA PRO A 11 28.82 7.45 -39.29
C PRO A 11 29.02 8.54 -38.23
N THR A 12 29.83 9.57 -38.49
CA THR A 12 30.12 10.61 -37.48
C THR A 12 29.09 11.73 -37.41
N GLY A 13 28.14 11.82 -38.36
CA GLY A 13 27.03 12.79 -38.27
C GLY A 13 27.46 14.25 -38.17
N HIS A 14 28.69 14.58 -38.59
CA HIS A 14 29.19 15.95 -38.52
C HIS A 14 28.67 16.78 -39.68
N ILE A 15 27.84 17.78 -39.35
CA ILE A 15 27.50 18.88 -40.25
C ILE A 15 28.80 19.66 -40.50
N PRO A 16 29.22 19.92 -41.74
CA PRO A 16 30.41 20.71 -42.00
C PRO A 16 30.22 22.13 -41.45
N VAL A 17 31.12 22.55 -40.56
CA VAL A 17 31.17 23.92 -40.06
C VAL A 17 31.84 24.77 -41.15
N PRO A 18 31.24 25.91 -41.57
CA PRO A 18 31.88 26.78 -42.54
C PRO A 18 33.20 27.30 -41.95
N PRO A 19 34.27 27.37 -42.74
CA PRO A 19 35.59 27.79 -42.26
C PRO A 19 35.62 29.25 -41.77
N ASP A 20 34.57 30.03 -42.06
CA ASP A 20 34.39 31.39 -41.55
C ASP A 20 32.91 31.61 -41.14
N PRO A 21 32.62 31.90 -39.85
CA PRO A 21 31.26 32.15 -39.36
C PRO A 21 30.63 33.45 -39.88
N THR A 22 31.37 34.30 -40.60
CA THR A 22 30.85 35.54 -41.18
C THR A 22 30.41 35.41 -42.65
N ALA A 23 30.77 34.32 -43.32
CA ALA A 23 30.48 34.08 -44.74
C ALA A 23 29.48 32.93 -44.95
N VAL A 24 28.27 33.05 -44.42
CA VAL A 24 27.15 32.17 -44.78
C VAL A 24 26.51 32.72 -46.06
N SER A 25 26.89 32.16 -47.22
CA SER A 25 26.29 32.55 -48.51
C SER A 25 24.93 31.86 -48.73
N ALA A 26 24.07 32.46 -49.58
CA ALA A 26 22.79 31.87 -49.95
C ALA A 26 22.96 30.50 -50.64
N GLU A 27 24.06 30.30 -51.37
CA GLU A 27 24.41 29.01 -52.00
C GLU A 27 24.79 27.95 -50.97
N TRP A 28 25.50 28.31 -49.89
CA TRP A 28 25.82 27.37 -48.81
C TRP A 28 24.57 26.93 -48.05
N LEU A 29 23.61 27.85 -47.81
CA LEU A 29 22.32 27.52 -47.20
C LEU A 29 21.44 26.67 -48.13
N ALA A 30 21.43 26.94 -49.43
CA ALA A 30 20.69 26.15 -50.41
C ALA A 30 21.27 24.74 -50.57
N ALA A 31 22.59 24.58 -50.50
CA ALA A 31 23.27 23.29 -50.55
C ALA A 31 23.06 22.48 -49.25
N THR A 32 23.08 23.14 -48.09
CA THR A 32 22.94 22.50 -46.77
C THR A 32 21.49 22.11 -46.45
N PHE A 33 20.52 22.92 -46.88
CA PHE A 33 19.10 22.74 -46.55
C PHE A 33 18.22 22.46 -47.78
N GLY A 34 18.80 21.94 -48.85
CA GLY A 34 18.09 21.59 -50.09
C GLY A 34 16.76 20.89 -49.78
N ARG A 35 15.66 21.61 -50.04
CA ARG A 35 14.24 21.25 -49.78
C ARG A 35 14.04 20.21 -48.68
N SER A 36 14.45 20.51 -47.46
CA SER A 36 14.24 19.58 -46.34
C SER A 36 12.80 19.67 -45.82
N LEU A 37 12.04 18.58 -45.99
CA LEU A 37 10.71 18.36 -45.44
C LEU A 37 10.86 17.81 -44.01
N PHE A 38 10.31 18.49 -43.00
CA PHE A 38 10.22 17.94 -41.64
C PHE A 38 8.80 17.41 -41.40
N VAL A 39 8.69 16.09 -41.18
CA VAL A 39 7.42 15.41 -40.85
C VAL A 39 7.48 14.96 -39.40
N SER A 40 6.54 15.45 -38.58
CA SER A 40 6.37 14.99 -37.19
C SER A 40 5.65 13.63 -37.14
N GLN A 41 6.03 12.77 -36.19
CA GLN A 41 5.57 11.37 -36.06
C GLN A 41 4.06 11.20 -35.82
N ASP A 42 3.31 12.28 -35.56
CA ASP A 42 1.86 12.22 -35.37
C ASP A 42 1.04 12.54 -36.64
N ASN A 43 1.70 12.62 -37.81
CA ASN A 43 1.09 12.54 -39.15
C ASN A 43 -0.06 13.54 -39.46
N ARG A 44 -0.14 14.69 -38.76
CA ARG A 44 -1.25 15.65 -38.93
C ARG A 44 -0.87 17.13 -39.11
N ASN A 45 0.41 17.49 -38.99
CA ASN A 45 0.88 18.86 -39.18
C ASN A 45 2.16 18.87 -40.01
N TYR A 46 2.17 19.66 -41.09
CA TYR A 46 3.34 19.86 -41.94
C TYR A 46 3.91 21.25 -41.73
N LEU A 47 5.24 21.34 -41.56
CA LEU A 47 5.93 22.61 -41.39
C LEU A 47 7.02 22.71 -42.45
N PHE A 48 6.92 23.75 -43.28
CA PHE A 48 7.83 24.02 -44.38
C PHE A 48 8.68 25.24 -44.04
N ALA A 49 9.98 25.13 -44.23
CA ALA A 49 10.88 26.26 -44.16
C ALA A 49 11.61 26.41 -45.50
N ARG A 50 11.62 27.61 -46.08
CA ARG A 50 12.41 27.91 -47.27
C ARG A 50 13.08 29.28 -47.14
N ALA A 51 14.34 29.37 -47.53
CA ALA A 51 14.98 30.65 -47.73
C ALA A 51 14.49 31.28 -49.04
N ARG A 52 14.21 32.58 -49.03
CA ARG A 52 13.78 33.36 -50.20
C ARG A 52 14.47 34.72 -50.18
N LEU A 53 14.73 35.29 -51.36
CA LEU A 53 15.12 36.69 -51.48
C LEU A 53 13.87 37.53 -51.78
N ARG A 54 13.68 38.62 -51.05
CA ARG A 54 12.69 39.64 -51.42
C ARG A 54 13.13 40.36 -52.70
N ALA A 55 12.18 41.03 -53.37
CA ALA A 55 12.44 41.76 -54.60
C ALA A 55 13.55 42.83 -54.47
N ASN A 56 13.79 43.33 -53.26
CA ASN A 56 14.87 44.28 -52.95
C ASN A 56 16.21 43.61 -52.58
N GLY A 57 16.36 42.30 -52.85
CA GLY A 57 17.59 41.55 -52.58
C GLY A 57 17.80 41.14 -51.12
N THR A 58 16.85 41.41 -50.22
CA THR A 58 16.98 41.05 -48.80
C THR A 58 16.65 39.57 -48.57
N PRO A 59 17.54 38.76 -47.96
CA PRO A 59 17.25 37.37 -47.64
C PRO A 59 16.28 37.26 -46.46
N VAL A 60 15.25 36.44 -46.65
CA VAL A 60 14.22 36.12 -45.66
C VAL A 60 14.05 34.62 -45.52
N LEU A 61 13.70 34.16 -44.33
CA LEU A 61 13.26 32.80 -44.08
C LEU A 61 11.73 32.79 -44.07
N VAL A 62 11.12 31.99 -44.95
CA VAL A 62 9.68 31.83 -45.07
C VAL A 62 9.28 30.52 -44.40
N LEU A 63 8.44 30.60 -43.39
CA LEU A 63 7.89 29.44 -42.67
C LEU A 63 6.40 29.31 -42.99
N ALA A 64 5.97 28.13 -43.43
CA ALA A 64 4.57 27.84 -43.75
C ALA A 64 4.10 26.61 -42.97
N GLY A 65 2.94 26.71 -42.31
CA GLY A 65 2.29 25.60 -41.61
C GLY A 65 0.96 25.23 -42.27
N ALA A 66 0.67 23.93 -42.39
CA ALA A 66 -0.64 23.44 -42.82
C ALA A 66 -1.20 22.44 -41.78
N THR A 67 -2.44 22.67 -41.36
CA THR A 67 -3.25 21.76 -40.54
C THR A 67 -4.39 21.20 -41.40
N ASP A 68 -4.64 19.89 -41.34
CA ASP A 68 -5.75 19.27 -42.09
C ASP A 68 -7.10 19.70 -41.52
N ALA A 69 -7.64 20.83 -42.01
CA ALA A 69 -9.07 21.13 -42.06
C ALA A 69 -9.41 22.39 -42.89
N THR A 70 -8.49 23.32 -43.14
CA THR A 70 -8.72 24.47 -44.03
C THR A 70 -7.39 24.91 -44.65
N ALA A 71 -7.25 24.77 -45.97
CA ALA A 71 -6.04 25.00 -46.75
C ALA A 71 -5.68 26.49 -46.93
N GLU A 72 -5.57 27.25 -45.84
CA GLU A 72 -4.91 28.56 -45.84
C GLU A 72 -3.60 28.44 -45.07
N ALA A 73 -2.50 28.24 -45.82
CA ALA A 73 -1.16 28.26 -45.26
C ALA A 73 -0.82 29.70 -44.85
N SER A 74 -0.67 29.94 -43.55
CA SER A 74 -0.12 31.21 -43.07
C SER A 74 1.39 31.17 -43.27
N GLU A 75 1.90 31.99 -44.19
CA GLU A 75 3.33 32.21 -44.37
C GLU A 75 3.80 33.36 -43.46
N VAL A 76 4.85 33.11 -42.68
CA VAL A 76 5.54 34.16 -41.92
C VAL A 76 6.93 34.34 -42.52
N GLU A 77 7.21 35.54 -43.01
CA GLU A 77 8.53 35.93 -43.49
C GLU A 77 9.33 36.62 -42.39
N ILE A 78 10.53 36.12 -42.12
CA ILE A 78 11.44 36.71 -41.13
C ILE A 78 12.70 37.22 -41.85
N PRO A 79 13.01 38.53 -41.77
CA PRO A 79 14.26 39.07 -42.29
C PRO A 79 15.46 38.43 -41.58
N LEU A 80 16.42 37.89 -42.34
CA LEU A 80 17.58 37.24 -41.72
C LEU A 80 18.42 38.20 -40.87
N ALA A 81 18.39 39.50 -41.17
CA ALA A 81 19.06 40.52 -40.36
C ALA A 81 18.46 40.63 -38.94
N ALA A 82 17.14 40.44 -38.78
CA ALA A 82 16.48 40.48 -37.48
C ALA A 82 16.84 39.29 -36.58
N LEU A 83 17.35 38.19 -37.16
CA LEU A 83 17.86 37.04 -36.42
C LEU A 83 19.25 37.32 -35.80
N ARG A 84 19.95 38.38 -36.24
CA ARG A 84 21.29 38.75 -35.73
C ARG A 84 21.26 39.56 -34.43
N GLU A 85 20.17 40.29 -34.14
CA GLU A 85 20.08 41.18 -32.96
C GLU A 85 19.56 40.48 -31.70
N THR A 86 18.92 39.31 -31.82
CA THR A 86 18.59 38.47 -30.67
C THR A 86 19.80 37.61 -30.31
N SER A 87 20.55 38.03 -29.30
CA SER A 87 21.75 37.34 -28.81
C SER A 87 21.39 36.02 -28.09
N THR A 88 21.04 35.00 -28.87
CA THR A 88 21.32 33.56 -28.77
C THR A 88 20.21 32.74 -29.47
N PRO A 89 20.55 31.70 -30.27
CA PRO A 89 19.60 30.85 -31.00
C PRO A 89 18.40 30.24 -30.21
N PRO A 90 18.48 29.93 -28.89
CA PRO A 90 17.39 29.25 -28.19
C PRO A 90 16.16 30.12 -27.94
N HIS A 91 16.26 31.45 -28.07
CA HIS A 91 15.17 32.36 -27.74
C HIS A 91 14.11 32.48 -28.85
N ILE A 92 14.53 32.49 -30.11
CA ILE A 92 13.61 32.54 -31.26
C ILE A 92 12.80 31.25 -31.36
N ALA A 93 13.45 30.09 -31.16
CA ALA A 93 12.79 28.79 -31.09
C ALA A 93 11.80 28.72 -29.91
N LYS A 94 12.17 29.17 -28.71
CA LYS A 94 11.27 29.18 -27.54
C LYS A 94 10.02 30.05 -27.71
N VAL A 95 10.16 31.25 -28.28
CA VAL A 95 9.02 32.15 -28.48
C VAL A 95 8.05 31.57 -29.51
N PHE A 96 8.57 31.03 -30.62
CA PHE A 96 7.75 30.47 -31.70
C PHE A 96 7.12 29.10 -31.32
N LEU A 97 7.84 28.24 -30.59
CA LEU A 97 7.35 26.92 -30.19
C LEU A 97 6.35 26.97 -29.04
N SER A 98 6.36 28.05 -28.25
CA SER A 98 5.31 28.33 -27.25
C SER A 98 3.95 28.66 -27.89
N LEU A 99 3.94 29.13 -29.15
CA LEU A 99 2.72 29.43 -29.90
C LEU A 99 2.09 28.19 -30.56
N PHE A 100 2.86 27.14 -30.86
CA PHE A 100 2.40 25.99 -31.65
C PHE A 100 2.56 24.60 -31.00
N ASN A 101 2.99 24.52 -29.73
CA ASN A 101 3.01 23.28 -28.92
C ASN A 101 3.80 22.10 -29.55
N VAL A 102 4.97 22.36 -30.13
CA VAL A 102 5.85 21.32 -30.72
C VAL A 102 7.10 21.11 -29.84
N PRO A 103 7.44 19.87 -29.43
CA PRO A 103 8.65 19.58 -28.64
C PRO A 103 9.91 19.48 -29.53
N ILE A 104 11.06 19.98 -29.05
CA ILE A 104 12.38 19.85 -29.72
C ILE A 104 13.42 19.24 -28.78
N ALA A 105 14.25 18.33 -29.32
CA ALA A 105 15.52 17.86 -28.79
C ALA A 105 16.67 18.76 -29.30
N LEU A 106 17.57 19.21 -28.42
CA LEU A 106 18.75 20.01 -28.80
C LEU A 106 20.03 19.29 -28.35
N ALA A 107 21.04 19.37 -29.22
CA ALA A 107 22.38 18.81 -29.06
C ALA A 107 23.25 19.62 -28.09
N ASP A 108 24.28 18.94 -27.58
CA ASP A 108 25.13 19.30 -26.45
C ASP A 108 25.86 20.64 -26.57
N GLU A 109 25.82 21.43 -25.50
CA GLU A 109 26.94 22.28 -25.06
C GLU A 109 26.88 22.50 -23.54
N GLU A 110 28.01 22.32 -22.88
CA GLU A 110 28.21 22.39 -21.42
C GLU A 110 27.96 23.82 -20.92
N VAL A 111 26.91 24.02 -20.10
CA VAL A 111 26.70 25.26 -19.35
C VAL A 111 26.85 24.98 -17.86
N THR A 112 27.97 25.46 -17.30
CA THR A 112 28.25 25.45 -15.87
C THR A 112 27.12 26.09 -15.05
N ALA A 113 26.67 25.35 -14.05
CA ALA A 113 25.54 25.68 -13.18
C ALA A 113 25.72 27.02 -12.46
N THR A 114 24.91 28.02 -12.84
CA THR A 114 24.71 29.22 -12.01
C THR A 114 23.35 29.12 -11.31
N LYS A 115 23.36 29.23 -9.98
CA LYS A 115 22.22 29.14 -9.06
C LYS A 115 21.01 29.98 -9.52
N VAL A 116 19.92 29.34 -9.94
CA VAL A 116 18.58 29.97 -9.94
C VAL A 116 17.93 29.70 -8.58
N ARG A 117 17.79 30.74 -7.76
CA ARG A 117 17.08 30.68 -6.48
C ARG A 117 15.59 30.43 -6.73
N ALA A 118 15.01 29.52 -5.94
CA ALA A 118 13.57 29.31 -5.86
C ALA A 118 12.88 30.58 -5.38
N GLY A 119 12.33 31.37 -6.30
CA GLY A 119 11.65 32.62 -5.95
C GLY A 119 11.01 33.41 -7.09
N ASP A 120 11.00 32.92 -8.33
CA ASP A 120 10.42 33.69 -9.44
C ASP A 120 8.88 33.59 -9.45
N ALA A 121 8.25 34.64 -8.92
CA ALA A 121 6.80 34.79 -8.78
C ALA A 121 6.05 34.77 -10.13
N THR A 122 6.76 34.99 -11.24
CA THR A 122 6.19 35.03 -12.59
C THR A 122 5.80 33.63 -13.07
N VAL A 123 6.66 32.64 -12.84
CA VAL A 123 6.42 31.23 -13.21
C VAL A 123 5.29 30.64 -12.37
N GLN A 124 5.19 31.01 -11.09
CA GLN A 124 4.12 30.55 -10.21
C GLN A 124 2.74 31.11 -10.60
N LYS A 125 2.67 32.36 -11.10
CA LYS A 125 1.41 32.97 -11.55
C LYS A 125 0.88 32.33 -12.84
N ILE A 126 1.77 31.97 -13.78
CA ILE A 126 1.38 31.34 -15.05
C ILE A 126 0.87 29.90 -14.82
N VAL A 127 1.52 29.15 -13.92
CA VAL A 127 1.06 27.79 -13.56
C VAL A 127 -0.26 27.84 -12.79
N ALA A 128 -0.44 28.82 -11.90
CA ALA A 128 -1.68 28.99 -11.16
C ALA A 128 -2.87 29.44 -12.03
N SER A 129 -2.64 30.24 -13.07
CA SER A 129 -3.71 30.66 -13.98
C SER A 129 -4.18 29.50 -14.88
N ARG A 130 -3.27 28.61 -15.29
CA ARG A 130 -3.58 27.44 -16.13
C ARG A 130 -4.28 26.30 -15.38
N LEU A 131 -3.87 26.00 -14.14
CA LEU A 131 -4.56 24.98 -13.32
C LEU A 131 -6.02 25.38 -12.99
N LYS A 132 -6.30 26.69 -12.99
CA LYS A 132 -7.64 27.24 -12.77
C LYS A 132 -8.53 27.20 -14.02
N SER A 133 -7.96 27.24 -15.23
CA SER A 133 -8.72 27.06 -16.48
C SER A 133 -9.13 25.61 -16.71
N ASP A 134 -8.38 24.66 -16.16
CA ASP A 134 -8.60 23.21 -16.39
C ASP A 134 -9.43 22.54 -15.28
N GLY A 135 -10.02 23.32 -14.37
CA GLY A 135 -10.91 22.83 -13.31
C GLY A 135 -10.22 22.03 -12.18
N VAL A 136 -8.89 22.09 -12.08
CA VAL A 136 -8.10 21.31 -11.11
C VAL A 136 -7.89 22.09 -9.81
N THR A 137 -8.60 21.70 -8.74
CA THR A 137 -8.41 22.30 -7.40
C THR A 137 -7.37 21.51 -6.60
N THR A 138 -6.11 21.96 -6.57
CA THR A 138 -5.04 21.34 -5.75
C THR A 138 -4.71 22.16 -4.49
N THR A 139 -4.60 21.50 -3.35
CA THR A 139 -4.10 22.12 -2.11
C THR A 139 -2.57 22.32 -2.16
N ARG A 140 -2.11 23.41 -1.55
CA ARG A 140 -0.77 24.06 -1.67
C ARG A 140 0.46 23.18 -1.40
N THR A 141 0.28 21.95 -0.93
CA THR A 141 1.38 21.02 -0.58
C THR A 141 1.64 19.94 -1.64
N GLN A 142 0.74 19.75 -2.62
CA GLN A 142 0.91 18.76 -3.70
C GLN A 142 1.59 19.33 -4.96
N SER A 143 1.67 20.65 -5.12
CA SER A 143 2.11 21.29 -6.37
C SER A 143 3.63 21.36 -6.57
N THR A 144 4.44 21.36 -5.51
CA THR A 144 5.91 21.50 -5.65
C THR A 144 6.62 20.18 -6.00
N LEU A 145 6.06 19.03 -5.62
CA LEU A 145 6.64 17.72 -5.94
C LEU A 145 6.27 17.24 -7.34
N ASN A 146 5.06 17.53 -7.83
CA ASN A 146 4.63 17.04 -9.14
C ASN A 146 5.26 17.81 -10.31
N VAL A 147 5.45 19.12 -10.22
CA VAL A 147 5.99 19.90 -11.36
C VAL A 147 7.49 19.64 -11.56
N ALA A 148 8.26 19.44 -10.49
CA ALA A 148 9.68 19.07 -10.59
C ALA A 148 9.87 17.66 -11.17
N SER A 149 9.03 16.69 -10.77
CA SER A 149 9.04 15.34 -11.35
C SER A 149 8.56 15.33 -12.81
N PHE A 150 7.58 16.15 -13.16
CA PHE A 150 7.03 16.23 -14.51
C PHE A 150 7.98 16.94 -15.50
N LEU A 151 8.72 17.97 -15.05
CA LEU A 151 9.77 18.61 -15.86
C LEU A 151 11.05 17.76 -15.95
N ALA A 152 11.32 16.89 -14.98
CA ALA A 152 12.35 15.85 -15.09
C ALA A 152 11.93 14.71 -16.04
N LEU A 153 10.63 14.47 -16.24
CA LEU A 153 10.09 13.45 -17.12
C LEU A 153 10.27 13.76 -18.63
N ALA A 154 10.39 15.04 -19.00
CA ALA A 154 10.44 15.47 -20.40
C ALA A 154 11.86 15.57 -21.01
N ARG A 155 12.93 15.22 -20.28
CA ARG A 155 14.33 15.47 -20.67
C ARG A 155 15.21 14.24 -20.94
N CYS A 156 14.64 13.04 -20.99
CA CYS A 156 15.46 11.82 -20.97
C CYS A 156 15.64 11.23 -22.37
N ASN A 157 16.84 11.39 -22.94
CA ASN A 157 17.32 10.62 -24.10
C ASN A 157 17.26 9.11 -23.79
N GLY A 158 17.03 8.27 -24.81
CA GLY A 158 16.67 6.84 -24.69
C GLY A 158 17.57 5.94 -23.81
N GLY A 159 18.81 6.35 -23.49
CA GLY A 159 19.68 5.65 -22.53
C GLY A 159 19.24 5.78 -21.06
N ASP A 160 18.47 6.81 -20.71
CA ASP A 160 18.06 7.10 -19.32
C ASP A 160 16.68 6.49 -18.95
N LEU A 161 15.92 5.99 -19.94
CA LEU A 161 14.69 5.24 -19.65
C LEU A 161 15.01 3.90 -18.96
N LEU A 162 16.01 3.15 -19.44
CA LEU A 162 16.37 1.86 -18.85
C LEU A 162 16.92 2.04 -17.43
N HIS A 163 17.77 3.05 -17.19
CA HIS A 163 18.28 3.36 -15.85
C HIS A 163 17.16 3.76 -14.88
N ARG A 164 16.19 4.57 -15.31
CA ARG A 164 15.02 4.92 -14.50
C ARG A 164 14.10 3.74 -14.26
N LEU A 165 13.78 2.95 -15.27
CA LEU A 165 12.98 1.72 -15.12
C LEU A 165 13.67 0.74 -14.17
N HIS A 166 15.00 0.62 -14.24
CA HIS A 166 15.78 -0.19 -13.33
C HIS A 166 15.76 0.37 -11.90
N ALA A 167 15.95 1.68 -11.72
CA ALA A 167 15.87 2.33 -10.41
C ALA A 167 14.47 2.22 -9.78
N ASP A 168 13.42 2.43 -10.58
CA ASP A 168 12.02 2.28 -10.16
C ASP A 168 11.66 0.82 -9.85
N ALA A 169 12.13 -0.12 -10.67
CA ALA A 169 11.97 -1.55 -10.42
C ALA A 169 12.67 -1.94 -9.12
N ILE A 170 13.93 -1.52 -8.91
CA ILE A 170 14.66 -1.74 -7.65
C ILE A 170 13.92 -1.12 -6.47
N ALA A 171 13.41 0.11 -6.59
CA ALA A 171 12.66 0.78 -5.53
C ALA A 171 11.35 0.06 -5.22
N ARG A 172 10.60 -0.36 -6.25
CA ARG A 172 9.35 -1.13 -6.12
C ARG A 172 9.59 -2.50 -5.53
N LEU A 173 10.62 -3.22 -5.97
CA LEU A 173 11.04 -4.50 -5.40
C LEU A 173 11.43 -4.33 -3.93
N ARG A 174 12.25 -3.31 -3.60
CA ARG A 174 12.58 -2.99 -2.20
C ARG A 174 11.37 -2.70 -1.33
N VAL A 175 10.31 -2.10 -1.86
CA VAL A 175 9.05 -1.85 -1.11
C VAL A 175 8.16 -3.09 -1.05
N ALA A 176 8.01 -3.83 -2.16
CA ALA A 176 7.20 -5.05 -2.23
C ALA A 176 7.75 -6.16 -1.34
N PHE A 177 9.08 -6.22 -1.25
CA PHE A 177 9.83 -7.17 -0.42
C PHE A 177 10.36 -6.54 0.88
N ALA A 178 10.06 -5.26 1.16
CA ALA A 178 10.32 -4.69 2.49
C ALA A 178 9.58 -5.58 3.49
N PRO A 179 10.27 -6.28 4.40
CA PRO A 179 9.59 -7.22 5.25
C PRO A 179 8.64 -6.42 6.15
N GLY A 180 7.33 -6.56 5.93
CA GLY A 180 6.29 -6.07 6.86
C GLY A 180 6.45 -6.65 8.28
N SER A 181 7.39 -7.58 8.43
CA SER A 181 7.82 -8.25 9.64
C SER A 181 9.28 -7.94 10.01
N LYS A 182 9.83 -6.74 9.74
CA LYS A 182 11.22 -6.35 10.13
C LYS A 182 11.62 -6.85 11.53
N GLY A 183 10.71 -6.79 12.51
CA GLY A 183 10.94 -7.32 13.86
C GLY A 183 11.09 -8.85 13.95
N GLU A 184 10.26 -9.61 13.24
CA GLU A 184 10.33 -11.07 13.21
C GLU A 184 11.57 -11.52 12.42
N LEU A 185 11.82 -10.93 11.24
CA LEU A 185 13.01 -11.24 10.45
C LEU A 185 14.30 -10.95 11.23
N ASN A 186 14.41 -9.80 11.91
CA ASN A 186 15.57 -9.52 12.77
C ASN A 186 15.73 -10.54 13.90
N THR A 187 14.65 -11.17 14.35
CA THR A 187 14.72 -12.24 15.35
C THR A 187 15.21 -13.54 14.72
N VAL A 188 14.75 -13.87 13.51
CA VAL A 188 15.24 -15.01 12.72
C VAL A 188 16.72 -14.87 12.40
N LEU A 189 17.15 -13.70 11.90
CA LEU A 189 18.56 -13.44 11.55
C LEU A 189 19.49 -13.54 12.78
N ARG A 190 19.02 -13.08 13.95
CA ARG A 190 19.77 -13.27 15.20
C ARG A 190 19.90 -14.74 15.57
N ALA A 191 18.81 -15.51 15.49
CA ALA A 191 18.85 -16.94 15.76
C ALA A 191 19.74 -17.69 14.75
N PHE A 192 19.72 -17.29 13.49
CA PHE A 192 20.57 -17.87 12.45
C PHE A 192 22.05 -17.53 12.65
N ASN A 193 22.37 -16.30 13.08
CA ASN A 193 23.73 -15.92 13.45
C ASN A 193 24.23 -16.71 14.68
N GLU A 194 23.35 -17.00 15.65
CA GLU A 194 23.70 -17.88 16.77
C GLU A 194 24.00 -19.31 16.31
N PHE A 195 23.21 -19.85 15.39
CA PHE A 195 23.47 -21.15 14.74
C PHE A 195 24.81 -21.15 13.99
N ALA A 196 25.09 -20.13 13.19
CA ALA A 196 26.35 -20.01 12.45
C ALA A 196 27.57 -20.01 13.38
N ARG A 197 27.49 -19.31 14.52
CA ARG A 197 28.56 -19.30 15.54
C ARG A 197 28.71 -20.65 16.25
N ALA A 198 27.63 -21.39 16.43
CA ALA A 198 27.67 -22.73 17.02
C ALA A 198 28.26 -23.79 16.08
N CYS A 199 28.32 -23.51 14.77
CA CYS A 199 28.83 -24.43 13.76
C CYS A 199 29.91 -23.76 12.88
N PRO A 200 31.04 -23.29 13.44
CA PRO A 200 32.04 -22.50 12.70
C PRO A 200 32.71 -23.27 11.56
N GLN A 201 32.77 -24.61 11.67
CA GLN A 201 33.36 -25.49 10.67
C GLN A 201 32.48 -25.64 9.42
N ARG A 202 31.20 -25.26 9.51
CA ARG A 202 30.23 -25.49 8.45
C ARG A 202 30.18 -24.30 7.51
N HIS A 203 30.50 -24.53 6.24
CA HIS A 203 30.11 -23.62 5.18
C HIS A 203 28.58 -23.59 5.06
N LEU A 204 27.95 -22.45 5.35
CA LEU A 204 26.49 -22.40 5.50
C LEU A 204 25.77 -22.68 4.18
N PHE A 205 26.17 -22.03 3.10
CA PHE A 205 25.42 -22.06 1.85
C PHE A 205 26.34 -22.04 0.64
N HIS A 206 26.12 -22.93 -0.31
CA HIS A 206 26.81 -22.93 -1.61
C HIS A 206 25.96 -22.24 -2.67
N THR A 207 26.59 -21.36 -3.45
CA THR A 207 25.99 -20.77 -4.65
C THR A 207 25.84 -21.85 -5.72
N PRO A 208 24.63 -22.12 -6.22
CA PRO A 208 24.43 -23.02 -7.36
C PRO A 208 25.24 -22.53 -8.57
N ARG A 209 25.98 -23.41 -9.22
CA ARG A 209 26.77 -23.03 -10.42
C ARG A 209 25.90 -22.94 -11.68
N TYR A 210 24.82 -23.69 -11.72
CA TYR A 210 23.85 -23.76 -12.80
C TYR A 210 22.47 -24.13 -12.25
N ARG A 211 21.43 -23.89 -13.05
CA ARG A 211 20.05 -24.24 -12.68
C ARG A 211 19.93 -25.75 -12.50
N GLY A 212 19.50 -26.19 -11.33
CA GLY A 212 19.39 -27.62 -11.01
C GLY A 212 20.67 -28.26 -10.44
N ASP A 213 21.67 -27.48 -10.01
CA ASP A 213 22.84 -27.97 -9.25
C ASP A 213 22.37 -28.71 -7.98
N SER A 214 22.31 -30.04 -8.09
CA SER A 214 21.74 -30.91 -7.05
C SER A 214 22.61 -30.98 -5.81
N ALA A 215 23.93 -30.85 -5.95
CA ALA A 215 24.88 -30.89 -4.84
C ALA A 215 24.78 -29.62 -3.99
N ALA A 216 24.84 -28.43 -4.61
CA ALA A 216 24.65 -27.16 -3.91
C ALA A 216 23.26 -27.11 -3.26
N THR A 217 22.22 -27.53 -3.99
CA THR A 217 20.86 -27.65 -3.48
C THR A 217 20.77 -28.54 -2.24
N ALA A 218 21.31 -29.76 -2.34
CA ALA A 218 21.20 -30.73 -1.28
C ALA A 218 21.92 -30.25 -0.01
N TRP A 219 23.05 -29.57 -0.17
CA TRP A 219 23.78 -28.93 0.93
C TRP A 219 22.97 -27.80 1.57
N ASN A 220 22.40 -26.91 0.75
CA ASN A 220 21.63 -25.77 1.22
C ASN A 220 20.36 -26.21 1.98
N GLU A 221 19.66 -27.22 1.46
CA GLU A 221 18.55 -27.86 2.18
C GLU A 221 19.02 -28.46 3.51
N TRP A 222 20.17 -29.14 3.51
CA TRP A 222 20.73 -29.72 4.73
C TRP A 222 21.11 -28.67 5.78
N THR A 223 21.61 -27.50 5.37
CA THR A 223 21.84 -26.38 6.29
C THR A 223 20.54 -25.90 6.93
N LEU A 224 19.44 -25.82 6.17
CA LEU A 224 18.14 -25.45 6.72
C LEU A 224 17.59 -26.51 7.67
N ILE A 225 17.83 -27.79 7.39
CA ILE A 225 17.50 -28.92 8.28
C ILE A 225 18.26 -28.80 9.60
N LEU A 226 19.59 -28.58 9.55
CA LEU A 226 20.41 -28.38 10.74
C LEU A 226 19.97 -27.16 11.54
N PHE A 227 19.62 -26.06 10.86
CA PHE A 227 19.10 -24.87 11.52
C PHE A 227 17.73 -25.14 12.18
N ALA A 228 16.82 -25.86 11.52
CA ALA A 228 15.55 -26.26 12.11
C ALA A 228 15.75 -27.13 13.35
N GLN A 229 16.69 -28.08 13.29
CA GLN A 229 17.05 -28.91 14.45
C GLN A 229 17.64 -28.08 15.59
N PHE A 230 18.54 -27.13 15.29
CA PHE A 230 19.10 -26.22 16.28
C PHE A 230 18.03 -25.38 16.98
N LEU A 231 17.03 -24.89 16.23
CA LEU A 231 15.90 -24.15 16.81
C LEU A 231 15.02 -25.03 17.70
N ALA A 232 14.87 -26.31 17.38
CA ALA A 232 14.07 -27.26 18.14
C ALA A 232 14.82 -27.80 19.38
N SER A 233 16.15 -27.87 19.35
CA SER A 233 16.96 -28.49 20.41
C SER A 233 17.23 -27.58 21.61
N ALA A 234 17.10 -26.26 21.45
CA ALA A 234 17.45 -25.29 22.50
C ALA A 234 16.23 -24.49 22.98
N PRO A 235 16.06 -24.32 24.31
CA PRO A 235 15.01 -23.47 24.83
C PRO A 235 15.29 -22.01 24.47
N SER A 236 14.25 -21.27 24.09
CA SER A 236 14.36 -19.85 23.80
C SER A 236 14.92 -19.09 25.01
N LYS A 237 15.97 -18.27 24.80
CA LYS A 237 16.58 -17.46 25.87
C LYS A 237 15.58 -16.57 26.59
N LYS A 238 14.54 -16.10 25.88
CA LYS A 238 13.50 -15.19 26.40
C LYS A 238 12.40 -15.90 27.16
N THR A 239 11.88 -17.01 26.64
CA THR A 239 10.71 -17.69 27.23
C THR A 239 11.09 -18.91 28.06
N LYS A 240 12.35 -19.36 27.98
CA LYS A 240 12.88 -20.59 28.60
C LYS A 240 12.09 -21.85 28.23
N ARG A 241 11.37 -21.81 27.11
CA ARG A 241 10.55 -22.90 26.57
C ARG A 241 11.08 -23.28 25.19
N MET A 242 10.92 -24.55 24.82
CA MET A 242 11.18 -25.01 23.45
C MET A 242 10.31 -24.24 22.45
N LEU A 243 10.87 -23.99 21.27
CA LEU A 243 10.11 -23.39 20.18
C LEU A 243 9.14 -24.41 19.63
N LYS A 244 7.90 -23.98 19.39
CA LYS A 244 6.89 -24.83 18.74
C LYS A 244 7.28 -25.09 17.29
N ALA A 245 6.90 -26.24 16.75
CA ALA A 245 7.18 -26.62 15.36
C ALA A 245 6.76 -25.53 14.35
N ARG A 246 5.59 -24.92 14.55
CA ARG A 246 5.09 -23.79 13.75
C ARG A 246 6.01 -22.55 13.76
N THR A 247 6.67 -22.29 14.88
CA THR A 247 7.61 -21.17 14.99
C THR A 247 8.89 -21.48 14.24
N VAL A 248 9.38 -22.72 14.35
CA VAL A 248 10.52 -23.22 13.56
C VAL A 248 10.24 -23.09 12.06
N GLU A 249 9.09 -23.59 11.59
CA GLU A 249 8.66 -23.47 10.20
C GLU A 249 8.62 -21.99 9.74
N SER A 250 8.06 -21.09 10.56
CA SER A 250 8.02 -19.66 10.25
C SER A 250 9.43 -19.04 10.16
N TYR A 251 10.37 -19.46 11.01
CA TYR A 251 11.75 -18.97 10.98
C TYR A 251 12.45 -19.42 9.69
N ILE A 252 12.30 -20.69 9.34
CA ILE A 252 12.82 -21.24 8.09
C ILE A 252 12.23 -20.48 6.90
N SER A 253 10.91 -20.32 6.84
CA SER A 253 10.24 -19.62 5.73
C SER A 253 10.72 -18.17 5.58
N LEU A 254 10.84 -17.42 6.68
CA LEU A 254 11.36 -16.05 6.68
C LEU A 254 12.82 -15.98 6.23
N LEU A 255 13.66 -16.93 6.66
CA LEU A 255 15.06 -16.99 6.24
C LEU A 255 15.17 -17.33 4.75
N LYS A 256 14.42 -18.33 4.26
CA LYS A 256 14.37 -18.67 2.83
C LYS A 256 13.99 -17.45 2.00
N GLY A 257 12.91 -16.75 2.38
CA GLY A 257 12.46 -15.54 1.70
C GLY A 257 13.51 -14.42 1.71
N PHE A 258 14.20 -14.21 2.84
CA PHE A 258 15.27 -13.24 2.94
C PHE A 258 16.48 -13.58 2.05
N LEU A 259 16.91 -14.85 2.04
CA LEU A 259 18.06 -15.31 1.26
C LEU A 259 17.76 -15.22 -0.25
N SER A 260 16.60 -15.73 -0.67
CA SER A 260 16.18 -15.64 -2.07
C SER A 260 16.03 -14.19 -2.52
N TYR A 261 15.52 -13.29 -1.68
CA TYR A 261 15.40 -11.88 -2.04
C TYR A 261 16.74 -11.14 -2.08
N THR A 262 17.56 -11.27 -1.04
CA THR A 262 18.74 -10.42 -0.86
C THR A 262 19.91 -10.87 -1.73
N TYR A 263 20.03 -12.18 -1.93
CA TYR A 263 21.19 -12.79 -2.60
C TYR A 263 20.82 -13.53 -3.88
N ASN A 264 19.57 -13.39 -4.36
CA ASN A 264 19.03 -14.20 -5.46
C ASN A 264 19.29 -15.71 -5.26
N PHE A 265 19.23 -16.14 -4.00
CA PHE A 265 19.63 -17.49 -3.61
C PHE A 265 18.53 -18.48 -3.98
N GLU A 266 18.75 -19.26 -5.04
CA GLU A 266 17.83 -20.29 -5.51
C GLU A 266 17.84 -21.47 -4.52
N LEU A 267 16.90 -21.45 -3.58
CA LEU A 267 16.60 -22.60 -2.73
C LEU A 267 15.56 -23.43 -3.46
N VAL A 268 15.89 -24.68 -3.79
CA VAL A 268 15.00 -25.53 -4.58
C VAL A 268 13.58 -25.52 -4.01
N GLU A 269 12.66 -25.28 -4.95
CA GLU A 269 11.24 -25.00 -4.70
C GLU A 269 10.59 -26.13 -3.90
N ARG A 270 11.04 -27.38 -4.12
CA ARG A 270 10.67 -28.56 -3.33
C ARG A 270 11.83 -28.98 -2.43
N SER A 271 11.69 -28.78 -1.13
CA SER A 271 12.62 -29.25 -0.10
C SER A 271 12.02 -30.45 0.65
N PRO A 272 11.94 -31.65 0.03
CA PRO A 272 11.17 -32.77 0.59
C PRO A 272 11.71 -33.27 1.93
N ARG A 273 13.03 -33.23 2.16
CA ARG A 273 13.64 -33.67 3.42
C ARG A 273 13.32 -32.68 4.53
N LEU A 274 13.45 -31.39 4.23
CA LEU A 274 13.06 -30.32 5.15
C LEU A 274 11.56 -30.39 5.48
N SER A 275 10.69 -30.58 4.48
CA SER A 275 9.25 -30.72 4.70
C SER A 275 8.90 -31.94 5.55
N ARG A 276 9.59 -33.08 5.37
CA ARG A 276 9.41 -34.27 6.21
C ARG A 276 9.90 -34.03 7.64
N LEU A 277 11.04 -33.36 7.83
CA LEU A 277 11.50 -32.98 9.16
C LEU A 277 10.49 -32.08 9.87
N ILE A 278 9.99 -31.03 9.20
CA ILE A 278 8.97 -30.16 9.78
C ILE A 278 7.74 -30.98 10.18
N LYS A 279 7.27 -31.90 9.32
CA LYS A 279 6.16 -32.80 9.68
C LYS A 279 6.47 -33.66 10.91
N ALA A 280 7.66 -34.22 11.02
CA ALA A 280 8.08 -34.97 12.21
C ALA A 280 8.06 -34.09 13.48
N LEU A 281 8.58 -32.86 13.41
CA LEU A 281 8.51 -31.91 14.53
C LEU A 281 7.07 -31.59 14.95
N TYR A 282 6.13 -31.60 14.00
CA TYR A 282 4.70 -31.45 14.29
C TYR A 282 4.10 -32.70 14.95
N SER A 283 4.55 -33.90 14.57
CA SER A 283 4.14 -35.16 15.20
C SER A 283 4.65 -35.28 16.64
N ASP A 284 5.86 -34.79 16.91
CA ASP A 284 6.50 -34.83 18.23
C ASP A 284 5.96 -33.77 19.21
N ASP A 285 5.28 -32.73 18.70
CA ASP A 285 4.61 -31.71 19.49
C ASP A 285 3.09 -31.97 19.45
N PRO A 286 2.51 -32.71 20.42
CA PRO A 286 1.07 -33.03 20.46
C PRO A 286 0.18 -31.79 20.56
N LEU A 287 0.78 -30.61 20.82
CA LEU A 287 0.10 -29.33 20.88
C LEU A 287 0.44 -28.42 19.68
N ALA A 288 1.22 -28.88 18.70
CA ALA A 288 1.67 -28.07 17.56
C ALA A 288 0.51 -27.50 16.76
N ASP A 289 -0.54 -28.30 16.57
CA ASP A 289 -1.74 -27.89 15.84
C ASP A 289 -2.87 -27.38 16.75
N SER A 290 -2.68 -27.47 18.08
CA SER A 290 -3.62 -26.91 19.04
C SER A 290 -3.54 -25.37 19.01
N ARG A 291 -4.46 -24.74 18.29
CA ARG A 291 -4.63 -23.28 18.35
C ARG A 291 -5.01 -22.92 19.78
N LYS A 292 -4.29 -21.96 20.40
CA LYS A 292 -4.67 -21.41 21.71
C LYS A 292 -6.16 -21.08 21.70
N LYS A 293 -6.92 -21.71 22.60
CA LYS A 293 -8.36 -21.48 22.73
C LYS A 293 -8.59 -19.99 22.98
N ARG A 294 -9.47 -19.38 22.17
CA ARG A 294 -9.87 -17.98 22.29
C ARG A 294 -11.38 -17.91 22.36
N ARG A 295 -11.90 -17.36 23.46
CA ARG A 295 -13.33 -17.15 23.65
C ARG A 295 -13.79 -15.85 23.01
N ALA A 296 -15.05 -15.88 22.61
CA ALA A 296 -15.72 -14.85 21.86
C ALA A 296 -16.50 -13.93 22.81
N LEU A 297 -16.26 -12.62 22.74
CA LEU A 297 -17.06 -11.63 23.46
C LEU A 297 -18.30 -11.32 22.62
N ARG A 298 -19.38 -12.03 22.93
CA ARG A 298 -20.70 -11.98 22.28
C ARG A 298 -21.59 -10.85 22.80
N ARG A 299 -22.67 -10.55 22.06
CA ARG A 299 -23.72 -9.60 22.43
C ARG A 299 -24.19 -9.70 23.88
N HIS A 300 -24.56 -10.89 24.36
CA HIS A 300 -25.04 -11.07 25.73
C HIS A 300 -24.02 -10.64 26.79
N HIS A 301 -22.71 -10.79 26.53
CA HIS A 301 -21.70 -10.29 27.47
C HIS A 301 -21.67 -8.76 27.52
N LEU A 302 -21.89 -8.07 26.39
CA LEU A 302 -21.98 -6.61 26.37
C LEU A 302 -23.18 -6.10 27.16
N ILE A 303 -24.33 -6.78 27.01
CA ILE A 303 -25.55 -6.52 27.80
C ILE A 303 -25.28 -6.76 29.29
N SER A 304 -24.76 -7.93 29.65
CA SER A 304 -24.46 -8.25 31.05
C SER A 304 -23.39 -7.34 31.66
N MET A 305 -22.39 -6.89 30.88
CA MET A 305 -21.43 -5.88 31.34
C MET A 305 -22.14 -4.58 31.69
N TRP A 306 -23.05 -4.13 30.84
CA TRP A 306 -23.81 -2.91 31.06
C TRP A 306 -24.75 -3.02 32.26
N GLU A 307 -25.36 -4.18 32.49
CA GLU A 307 -26.29 -4.43 33.58
C GLU A 307 -25.61 -4.63 34.95
N ARG A 308 -24.48 -5.34 34.97
CA ARG A 308 -23.89 -5.85 36.22
C ARG A 308 -22.61 -5.11 36.64
N VAL A 309 -21.98 -4.38 35.74
CA VAL A 309 -20.68 -3.74 36.01
C VAL A 309 -20.86 -2.23 36.08
N ALA A 310 -20.86 -1.68 37.30
CA ALA A 310 -21.11 -0.26 37.54
C ALA A 310 -20.16 0.66 36.74
N GLU A 311 -18.88 0.29 36.58
CA GLU A 311 -17.94 1.11 35.80
C GLU A 311 -18.16 1.02 34.28
N ALA A 312 -19.07 0.19 33.78
CA ALA A 312 -19.50 0.24 32.39
C ALA A 312 -20.49 1.41 32.15
N ARG A 313 -21.33 1.70 33.16
CA ARG A 313 -22.34 2.77 33.13
C ARG A 313 -21.89 4.09 33.74
N SER A 314 -20.76 4.12 34.45
CA SER A 314 -20.19 5.35 35.03
C SER A 314 -20.07 6.45 33.98
N ASP A 315 -20.44 7.69 34.35
CA ASP A 315 -20.33 8.88 33.48
C ASP A 315 -18.91 9.43 33.35
N SER A 316 -17.91 8.69 33.81
CA SER A 316 -16.52 9.08 33.59
C SER A 316 -16.14 8.98 32.11
N PRO A 317 -15.30 9.91 31.59
CA PRO A 317 -14.76 9.84 30.23
C PRO A 317 -14.09 8.49 29.93
N ASN A 318 -13.37 7.92 30.91
CA ASN A 318 -12.69 6.63 30.75
C ASN A 318 -13.68 5.47 30.60
N ALA A 319 -14.79 5.46 31.34
CA ALA A 319 -15.82 4.44 31.21
C ALA A 319 -16.52 4.51 29.85
N ALA A 320 -16.85 5.73 29.39
CA ALA A 320 -17.43 5.94 28.06
C ALA A 320 -16.50 5.47 26.95
N ASN A 321 -15.20 5.80 27.01
CA ASN A 321 -14.19 5.32 26.05
C ASN A 321 -14.04 3.80 26.08
N ASP A 322 -13.92 3.20 27.27
CA ASP A 322 -13.74 1.75 27.41
C ASP A 322 -14.95 0.97 26.85
N GLN A 323 -16.17 1.39 27.19
CA GLN A 323 -17.38 0.68 26.77
C GLN A 323 -17.66 0.86 25.27
N ALA A 324 -17.51 2.08 24.75
CA ALA A 324 -17.64 2.34 23.31
C ALA A 324 -16.61 1.55 22.51
N LEU A 325 -15.36 1.44 22.98
CA LEU A 325 -14.33 0.64 22.33
C LEU A 325 -14.74 -0.85 22.22
N LEU A 326 -15.29 -1.44 23.27
CA LEU A 326 -15.70 -2.86 23.24
C LEU A 326 -16.86 -3.11 22.28
N ALA A 327 -17.91 -2.28 22.36
CA ALA A 327 -19.08 -2.41 21.51
C ALA A 327 -18.74 -2.15 20.03
N VAL A 328 -17.95 -1.10 19.74
CA VAL A 328 -17.50 -0.82 18.37
C VAL A 328 -16.60 -1.94 17.86
N ALA A 329 -15.63 -2.42 18.64
CA ALA A 329 -14.77 -3.53 18.24
C ALA A 329 -15.55 -4.79 17.90
N TRP A 330 -16.62 -5.07 18.66
CA TRP A 330 -17.57 -6.15 18.38
C TRP A 330 -18.36 -5.87 17.10
N HIS A 331 -19.02 -4.73 16.98
CA HIS A 331 -19.98 -4.46 15.90
C HIS A 331 -19.32 -4.29 14.51
N VAL A 332 -18.13 -3.67 14.44
CA VAL A 332 -17.41 -3.47 13.16
C VAL A 332 -16.36 -4.54 12.89
N LEU A 333 -16.39 -5.62 13.69
CA LEU A 333 -15.45 -6.75 13.63
C LEU A 333 -13.99 -6.29 13.68
N ALA A 334 -13.64 -5.24 14.44
CA ALA A 334 -12.33 -4.63 14.33
C ALA A 334 -11.19 -5.54 14.82
N ARG A 335 -10.04 -5.53 14.14
CA ARG A 335 -8.81 -6.05 14.76
C ARG A 335 -8.40 -5.12 15.89
N GLY A 336 -7.76 -5.65 16.93
CA GLY A 336 -7.29 -4.84 18.05
C GLY A 336 -6.50 -3.60 17.60
N GLY A 337 -5.56 -3.75 16.65
CA GLY A 337 -4.77 -2.63 16.14
C GLY A 337 -5.52 -1.63 15.25
N GLU A 338 -6.71 -1.96 14.73
CA GLU A 338 -7.51 -1.02 13.92
C GLU A 338 -8.10 0.10 14.78
N LEU A 339 -8.41 -0.19 16.04
CA LEU A 339 -8.99 0.79 16.99
C LEU A 339 -8.01 1.19 18.10
N ALA A 340 -7.09 0.29 18.46
CA ALA A 340 -6.19 0.44 19.59
C ALA A 340 -4.77 0.07 19.16
N PRO A 341 -4.05 0.95 18.43
CA PRO A 341 -2.73 0.62 17.88
C PRO A 341 -1.69 0.26 18.94
N GLN A 342 -0.63 -0.41 18.51
CA GLN A 342 0.37 -0.95 19.42
C GLN A 342 1.28 0.16 19.97
N VAL A 343 1.78 -0.01 21.20
CA VAL A 343 2.77 0.92 21.75
C VAL A 343 4.13 0.54 21.16
N ARG A 344 4.48 1.14 20.02
CA ARG A 344 5.73 0.99 19.25
C ARG A 344 5.86 -0.33 18.43
N PRO A 345 6.56 -0.29 17.27
CA PRO A 345 7.20 0.90 16.66
C PRO A 345 6.19 1.83 15.95
N GLU A 346 4.98 1.36 15.64
CA GLU A 346 3.91 2.20 15.11
C GLU A 346 3.17 2.89 16.25
N ALA A 347 3.70 4.01 16.72
CA ALA A 347 2.95 4.89 17.60
C ALA A 347 1.64 5.32 16.92
N TRP A 348 0.60 5.60 17.72
CA TRP A 348 -0.64 6.17 17.20
C TRP A 348 -0.33 7.42 16.35
N SER A 349 -1.01 7.52 15.21
CA SER A 349 -0.89 8.59 14.21
C SER A 349 -2.28 8.85 13.62
N PRO A 350 -2.71 10.12 13.48
CA PRO A 350 -4.04 10.47 12.97
C PRO A 350 -4.27 10.04 11.51
N ASP A 351 -3.21 9.90 10.71
CA ASP A 351 -3.32 9.50 9.30
C ASP A 351 -3.63 8.01 9.13
N LEU A 352 -3.14 7.19 10.08
CA LEU A 352 -3.22 5.74 10.03
C LEU A 352 -4.33 5.16 10.90
N HIS A 353 -4.75 5.88 11.93
CA HIS A 353 -5.62 5.40 13.01
C HIS A 353 -6.90 6.23 13.12
N PRO A 354 -7.97 5.69 13.73
CA PRO A 354 -9.19 6.44 13.93
C PRO A 354 -9.01 7.57 14.93
N THR A 355 -9.58 8.70 14.57
CA THR A 355 -9.59 9.98 15.26
C THR A 355 -11.03 10.34 15.62
N ARG A 356 -11.24 11.40 16.40
CA ARG A 356 -12.59 11.90 16.69
C ARG A 356 -13.29 12.46 15.46
N ALA A 357 -12.55 12.87 14.44
CA ALA A 357 -13.11 13.32 13.16
C ALA A 357 -13.57 12.18 12.24
N ASP A 358 -13.25 10.93 12.57
CA ASP A 358 -13.63 9.75 11.76
C ASP A 358 -14.99 9.16 12.15
N VAL A 359 -15.77 9.87 12.99
CA VAL A 359 -17.12 9.48 13.39
C VAL A 359 -18.10 10.55 12.95
N GLU A 360 -19.08 10.14 12.17
CA GLU A 360 -20.20 10.99 11.75
C GLU A 360 -21.50 10.37 12.24
N PHE A 361 -22.45 11.19 12.69
CA PHE A 361 -23.81 10.77 13.03
C PHE A 361 -24.76 11.32 11.99
N ARG A 362 -25.65 10.47 11.48
CA ARG A 362 -26.61 10.78 10.42
C ARG A 362 -27.95 10.14 10.74
N ILE A 363 -28.99 10.53 10.01
CA ILE A 363 -30.32 9.96 10.09
C ILE A 363 -30.68 9.45 8.69
N SER A 364 -31.15 8.21 8.60
CA SER A 364 -31.71 7.61 7.39
C SER A 364 -33.23 7.56 7.51
N THR A 365 -33.94 7.77 6.41
CA THR A 365 -35.39 7.60 6.35
C THR A 365 -35.81 6.15 6.59
N SER A 366 -35.05 5.17 6.08
CA SER A 366 -35.38 3.74 6.16
C SER A 366 -34.82 3.02 7.39
N HIS A 367 -33.76 3.55 8.00
CA HIS A 367 -33.01 2.85 9.06
C HIS A 367 -32.85 3.69 10.34
N GLY A 368 -33.44 4.88 10.40
CA GLY A 368 -33.34 5.77 11.55
C GLY A 368 -31.91 6.31 11.77
N PRO A 369 -31.57 6.70 13.01
CA PRO A 369 -30.25 7.24 13.33
C PRO A 369 -29.14 6.19 13.15
N TYR A 370 -28.00 6.62 12.59
CA TYR A 370 -26.83 5.76 12.41
C TYR A 370 -25.53 6.57 12.51
N ALA A 371 -24.43 5.87 12.74
CA ALA A 371 -23.09 6.41 12.72
C ALA A 371 -22.28 5.82 11.56
N ILE A 372 -21.40 6.63 10.98
CA ILE A 372 -20.37 6.19 10.05
C ILE A 372 -19.02 6.29 10.78
N LEU A 373 -18.34 5.16 10.91
CA LEU A 373 -16.99 5.10 11.46
C LEU A 373 -15.98 4.76 10.35
N TRP A 374 -15.02 5.64 10.11
CA TRP A 374 -14.00 5.45 9.08
C TRP A 374 -12.77 4.71 9.64
N LEU A 375 -12.52 3.49 9.16
CA LEU A 375 -11.41 2.64 9.63
C LEU A 375 -10.45 2.23 8.52
N ARG A 376 -9.14 2.27 8.81
CA ARG A 376 -8.13 1.72 7.92
C ARG A 376 -7.92 0.22 8.22
N PRO A 377 -8.08 -0.70 7.24
CA PRO A 377 -7.83 -2.12 7.45
C PRO A 377 -6.34 -2.39 7.77
N LEU A 378 -6.05 -3.08 8.89
CA LEU A 378 -4.68 -3.26 9.39
C LEU A 378 -3.72 -3.89 8.37
N LYS A 379 -4.12 -4.98 7.72
CA LYS A 379 -3.27 -5.70 6.75
C LYS A 379 -3.09 -4.95 5.41
N LYS A 380 -3.75 -3.81 5.22
CA LYS A 380 -3.51 -2.89 4.10
C LYS A 380 -2.68 -1.67 4.53
N GLN A 381 -2.37 -1.49 5.82
CA GLN A 381 -1.59 -0.33 6.32
C GLN A 381 -0.16 -0.28 5.78
N ALA A 382 0.45 -1.44 5.49
CA ALA A 382 1.78 -1.51 4.86
C ALA A 382 1.80 -0.95 3.43
N LYS A 383 0.63 -0.84 2.76
CA LYS A 383 0.51 -0.17 1.47
C LYS A 383 0.31 1.33 1.71
N ARG A 384 1.36 2.13 1.48
CA ARG A 384 1.26 3.60 1.44
C ARG A 384 0.04 3.97 0.58
N GLY A 385 -0.92 4.71 1.14
CA GLY A 385 -2.15 5.13 0.45
C GLY A 385 -3.44 4.35 0.75
N ALA A 386 -3.45 3.32 1.62
CA ALA A 386 -4.70 2.61 1.94
C ALA A 386 -5.75 3.51 2.63
N VAL A 387 -6.84 3.84 1.93
CA VAL A 387 -7.89 4.75 2.43
C VAL A 387 -8.67 4.14 3.59
N LYS A 388 -9.15 4.98 4.52
CA LYS A 388 -10.13 4.56 5.54
C LYS A 388 -11.43 4.15 4.84
N VAL A 389 -12.05 3.07 5.28
CA VAL A 389 -13.33 2.60 4.73
C VAL A 389 -14.46 2.84 5.72
N PRO A 390 -15.66 3.22 5.25
CA PRO A 390 -16.77 3.53 6.14
C PRO A 390 -17.34 2.25 6.76
N GLN A 391 -17.77 2.33 8.02
CA GLN A 391 -18.48 1.29 8.74
C GLN A 391 -19.77 1.87 9.32
N TYR A 392 -20.90 1.41 8.80
CA TYR A 392 -22.22 1.87 9.23
C TYR A 392 -22.66 1.16 10.50
N ILE A 393 -23.16 1.91 11.48
CA ILE A 393 -23.59 1.43 12.79
C ILE A 393 -24.96 2.04 13.07
N VAL A 394 -26.01 1.25 13.00
CA VAL A 394 -27.40 1.72 13.21
C VAL A 394 -27.70 1.79 14.71
N ALA A 395 -28.52 2.77 15.11
CA ALA A 395 -29.06 2.86 16.47
C ALA A 395 -29.88 1.62 16.83
N HIS A 396 -29.85 1.21 18.09
CA HIS A 396 -30.54 0.02 18.55
C HIS A 396 -31.11 0.21 19.97
N SER A 397 -30.71 -0.66 20.90
CA SER A 397 -31.30 -0.83 22.23
C SER A 397 -31.04 0.33 23.20
N GLY A 398 -30.12 1.25 22.90
CA GLY A 398 -29.60 2.20 23.90
C GLY A 398 -28.81 1.54 25.03
N GLY A 399 -28.46 0.25 24.90
CA GLY A 399 -27.79 -0.54 25.92
C GLY A 399 -26.30 -0.79 25.66
N GLY A 400 -25.72 -1.73 26.40
CA GLY A 400 -24.31 -2.11 26.31
C GLY A 400 -23.86 -2.68 24.96
N ASP A 401 -24.80 -3.23 24.19
CA ASP A 401 -24.61 -3.79 22.85
C ASP A 401 -24.84 -2.76 21.73
N ASP A 402 -25.41 -1.59 22.04
CA ASP A 402 -25.67 -0.54 21.07
C ASP A 402 -24.43 0.34 20.88
N ALA A 403 -23.63 -0.01 19.86
CA ALA A 403 -22.42 0.74 19.54
C ALA A 403 -22.70 2.19 19.07
N TYR A 404 -23.87 2.47 18.48
CA TYR A 404 -24.25 3.84 18.10
C TYR A 404 -24.49 4.69 19.36
N PHE A 405 -25.31 4.18 20.28
CA PHE A 405 -25.58 4.84 21.56
C PHE A 405 -24.29 5.08 22.34
N LEU A 406 -23.41 4.07 22.42
CA LEU A 406 -22.15 4.19 23.15
C LEU A 406 -21.17 5.18 22.49
N LEU A 407 -21.18 5.30 21.15
CA LEU A 407 -20.43 6.35 20.44
C LEU A 407 -20.99 7.75 20.71
N ARG A 408 -22.33 7.91 20.75
CA ARG A 408 -22.96 9.18 21.15
C ARG A 408 -22.59 9.56 22.58
N ARG A 409 -22.70 8.60 23.50
CA ARG A 409 -22.30 8.74 24.90
C ARG A 409 -20.82 9.11 25.05
N LEU A 410 -19.95 8.52 24.25
CA LEU A 410 -18.52 8.87 24.20
C LEU A 410 -18.28 10.32 23.80
N VAL A 411 -19.00 10.82 22.80
CA VAL A 411 -18.88 12.22 22.35
C VAL A 411 -19.42 13.20 23.39
N GLN A 412 -20.50 12.82 24.09
CA GLN A 412 -21.09 13.63 25.15
C GLN A 412 -20.19 13.71 26.40
N LEU A 413 -19.64 12.58 26.85
CA LEU A 413 -18.90 12.49 28.12
C LEU A 413 -17.39 12.76 27.99
N ASP A 414 -16.84 12.69 26.78
CA ASP A 414 -15.45 13.07 26.48
C ASP A 414 -15.42 13.97 25.25
N PRO A 415 -15.96 15.20 25.35
CA PRO A 415 -16.05 16.13 24.23
C PRO A 415 -14.66 16.58 23.77
N VAL A 416 -14.55 16.86 22.48
CA VAL A 416 -13.33 17.32 21.84
C VAL A 416 -13.69 18.49 20.92
N PRO A 417 -13.02 19.64 21.02
CA PRO A 417 -13.23 20.75 20.10
C PRO A 417 -13.02 20.32 18.64
N LYS A 418 -13.82 20.86 17.71
CA LYS A 418 -13.85 20.41 16.31
C LYS A 418 -12.48 20.50 15.64
N GLU A 419 -11.73 21.55 15.93
CA GLU A 419 -10.38 21.82 15.45
C GLU A 419 -9.35 20.80 15.96
N GLN A 420 -9.59 20.18 17.11
CA GLN A 420 -8.71 19.15 17.68
C GLN A 420 -9.15 17.72 17.29
N ALA A 421 -10.32 17.55 16.68
CA ALA A 421 -10.91 16.24 16.44
C ALA A 421 -10.04 15.35 15.54
N ARG A 422 -9.40 15.93 14.52
CA ARG A 422 -8.48 15.21 13.60
C ARG A 422 -7.19 14.77 14.27
N ALA A 423 -6.72 15.49 15.29
CA ALA A 423 -5.48 15.18 16.01
C ALA A 423 -5.73 14.38 17.29
N THR A 424 -6.98 14.01 17.58
CA THR A 424 -7.35 13.31 18.82
C THR A 424 -7.70 11.85 18.54
N PRO A 425 -7.11 10.87 19.23
CA PRO A 425 -7.49 9.47 19.11
C PRO A 425 -8.99 9.26 19.37
N LEU A 426 -9.64 8.41 18.58
CA LEU A 426 -11.04 8.08 18.80
C LEU A 426 -11.27 7.53 20.22
N PHE A 427 -10.45 6.54 20.62
CA PHE A 427 -10.49 5.97 21.97
C PHE A 427 -9.23 6.34 22.74
N ARG A 428 -9.40 7.00 23.88
CA ARG A 428 -8.32 7.47 24.74
C ARG A 428 -8.64 7.22 26.21
N ARG A 429 -7.60 7.17 27.04
CA ARG A 429 -7.72 7.01 28.49
C ARG A 429 -6.91 8.06 29.20
N ARG A 430 -7.51 8.71 30.18
CA ARG A 430 -6.81 9.60 31.11
C ARG A 430 -6.02 8.73 32.10
N PRO A 431 -4.69 8.90 32.21
CA PRO A 431 -3.91 8.23 33.23
C PRO A 431 -4.43 8.62 34.61
N ARG A 432 -4.34 7.70 35.57
CA ARG A 432 -4.60 8.04 36.97
C ARG A 432 -3.43 8.91 37.45
N SER A 433 -3.68 10.18 37.75
CA SER A 433 -2.69 11.04 38.42
C SER A 433 -2.64 10.69 39.92
N ALA A 434 -1.45 10.78 40.52
CA ALA A 434 -1.32 10.75 41.97
C ALA A 434 -2.07 11.95 42.57
N LYS A 435 -2.55 11.82 43.81
CA LYS A 435 -3.25 12.90 44.51
C LYS A 435 -2.30 14.11 44.59
N GLY A 436 -2.74 15.27 44.10
CA GLY A 436 -1.94 16.51 44.05
C GLY A 436 -1.01 16.67 42.82
N ALA A 437 -0.89 15.67 41.94
CA ALA A 437 -0.09 15.79 40.72
C ALA A 437 -0.92 16.37 39.55
N PRO A 438 -0.29 17.13 38.63
CA PRO A 438 -0.99 17.63 37.44
C PRO A 438 -1.58 16.48 36.62
N SER A 439 -2.76 16.73 36.06
CA SER A 439 -3.47 15.76 35.22
C SER A 439 -2.64 15.44 33.98
N LYS A 440 -2.26 14.18 33.79
CA LYS A 440 -1.54 13.76 32.58
C LYS A 440 -2.49 13.79 31.38
N PRO A 441 -2.02 14.16 30.18
CA PRO A 441 -2.87 14.20 29.00
C PRO A 441 -3.41 12.78 28.68
N PRO A 442 -4.64 12.69 28.14
CA PRO A 442 -5.20 11.42 27.69
C PRO A 442 -4.27 10.77 26.65
N ARG A 443 -4.14 9.45 26.72
CA ARG A 443 -3.35 8.66 25.75
C ARG A 443 -4.28 7.72 24.99
N HIS A 444 -3.95 7.43 23.73
CA HIS A 444 -4.70 6.42 22.97
C HIS A 444 -4.74 5.08 23.72
N ILE A 445 -5.84 4.35 23.59
CA ILE A 445 -5.92 2.98 24.10
C ILE A 445 -5.12 2.08 23.15
N SER A 446 -4.24 1.22 23.68
CA SER A 446 -3.41 0.30 22.88
C SER A 446 -3.91 -1.15 22.91
N VAL A 447 -3.42 -2.02 22.00
CA VAL A 447 -3.79 -3.46 21.99
C VAL A 447 -3.60 -4.12 23.37
N PRO A 448 -2.48 -3.92 24.09
CA PRO A 448 -2.33 -4.44 25.45
C PRO A 448 -3.41 -3.91 26.42
N MET A 449 -3.74 -2.62 26.34
CA MET A 449 -4.78 -2.04 27.18
C MET A 449 -6.17 -2.60 26.85
N LEU A 450 -6.51 -2.76 25.56
CA LEU A 450 -7.75 -3.42 25.12
C LEU A 450 -7.81 -4.87 25.60
N ARG A 451 -6.70 -5.62 25.52
CA ARG A 451 -6.63 -6.98 26.06
C ARG A 451 -6.91 -7.00 27.56
N SER A 452 -6.29 -6.11 28.33
CA SER A 452 -6.51 -5.99 29.77
C SER A 452 -7.92 -5.54 30.10
N LEU A 453 -8.51 -4.65 29.30
CA LEU A 453 -9.89 -4.21 29.43
C LEU A 453 -10.85 -5.39 29.25
N VAL A 454 -10.72 -6.16 28.16
CA VAL A 454 -11.54 -7.36 27.92
C VAL A 454 -11.44 -8.31 29.11
N ARG A 455 -10.21 -8.67 29.54
CA ARG A 455 -10.00 -9.59 30.67
C ARG A 455 -10.62 -9.07 31.97
N ARG A 456 -10.47 -7.77 32.26
CA ARG A 456 -11.06 -7.15 33.44
C ARG A 456 -12.59 -7.23 33.42
N ARG A 457 -13.23 -6.96 32.27
CA ARG A 457 -14.69 -7.06 32.14
C ARG A 457 -15.18 -8.51 32.26
N MET A 458 -14.49 -9.46 31.64
CA MET A 458 -14.87 -10.87 31.76
C MET A 458 -14.70 -11.39 33.19
N ARG A 459 -13.65 -10.97 33.90
CA ARG A 459 -13.50 -11.27 35.34
C ARG A 459 -14.68 -10.73 36.15
N ALA A 460 -15.11 -9.51 35.89
CA ALA A 460 -16.27 -8.91 36.57
C ALA A 460 -17.59 -9.65 36.29
N LEU A 461 -17.67 -10.40 35.18
CA LEU A 461 -18.80 -11.28 34.87
C LEU A 461 -18.66 -12.70 35.47
N GLY A 462 -17.59 -12.97 36.22
CA GLY A 462 -17.35 -14.28 36.85
C GLY A 462 -16.50 -15.25 36.04
N GLU A 463 -15.89 -14.83 34.94
CA GLU A 463 -15.03 -15.71 34.14
C GLU A 463 -13.69 -15.98 34.84
N THR A 464 -13.32 -17.25 34.93
CA THR A 464 -12.11 -17.72 35.62
C THR A 464 -10.89 -17.83 34.70
N ASP A 465 -11.05 -18.43 33.51
CA ASP A 465 -9.94 -18.58 32.55
C ASP A 465 -9.81 -17.36 31.63
N LEU A 466 -9.14 -16.33 32.16
CA LEU A 466 -8.90 -15.06 31.47
C LEU A 466 -7.88 -15.15 30.33
N GLU A 467 -7.12 -16.24 30.23
CA GLU A 467 -6.11 -16.40 29.18
C GLU A 467 -6.73 -16.68 27.81
N GLN A 468 -7.96 -17.21 27.80
CA GLN A 468 -8.76 -17.39 26.59
C GLN A 468 -9.37 -16.08 26.08
N TRP A 469 -9.29 -14.99 26.84
CA TRP A 469 -9.87 -13.69 26.51
C TRP A 469 -8.80 -12.66 26.15
N GLY A 470 -9.09 -11.82 25.15
CA GLY A 470 -8.19 -10.72 24.80
C GLY A 470 -8.70 -9.83 23.67
N ALA A 471 -7.80 -9.02 23.09
CA ALA A 471 -8.15 -8.03 22.07
C ALA A 471 -8.79 -8.61 20.79
N HIS A 472 -8.77 -9.93 20.61
CA HIS A 472 -9.40 -10.60 19.48
C HIS A 472 -10.80 -11.15 19.80
N SER A 473 -11.19 -11.18 21.07
CA SER A 473 -12.47 -11.73 21.52
C SER A 473 -13.66 -10.96 20.96
N CYS A 474 -13.59 -9.64 20.87
CA CYS A 474 -14.63 -8.80 20.27
C CYS A 474 -14.85 -9.15 18.79
N ARG A 475 -13.77 -9.27 18.01
CA ARG A 475 -13.85 -9.63 16.58
C ARG A 475 -14.45 -11.02 16.36
N ILE A 476 -14.00 -12.02 17.13
CA ILE A 476 -14.57 -13.37 17.07
C ILE A 476 -16.05 -13.32 17.43
N GLY A 477 -16.40 -12.60 18.50
CA GLY A 477 -17.78 -12.51 18.96
C GLY A 477 -18.71 -11.84 17.97
N GLY A 478 -18.31 -10.70 17.42
CA GLY A 478 -19.09 -10.01 16.39
C GLY A 478 -19.23 -10.84 15.13
N ALA A 479 -18.16 -11.51 14.69
CA ALA A 479 -18.20 -12.34 13.48
C ALA A 479 -19.12 -13.55 13.69
N THR A 480 -19.13 -14.09 14.91
CA THR A 480 -20.01 -15.20 15.29
C THR A 480 -21.46 -14.75 15.43
N ASP A 481 -21.73 -13.58 16.03
CA ASP A 481 -23.08 -13.03 16.13
C ASP A 481 -23.64 -12.68 14.74
N LEU A 482 -22.82 -12.07 13.88
CA LEU A 482 -23.21 -11.78 12.49
C LEU A 482 -23.46 -13.07 11.72
N GLY A 483 -22.54 -14.04 11.76
CA GLY A 483 -22.71 -15.31 11.05
C GLY A 483 -23.88 -16.17 11.54
N ALA A 484 -24.31 -15.99 12.80
CA ALA A 484 -25.50 -16.64 13.35
C ALA A 484 -26.80 -15.88 13.05
N SER A 485 -26.72 -14.64 12.54
CA SER A 485 -27.88 -13.84 12.20
C SER A 485 -28.52 -14.34 10.90
N ARG A 486 -29.85 -14.42 10.87
CA ARG A 486 -30.59 -14.78 9.65
C ARG A 486 -30.25 -13.79 8.53
N GLY A 487 -29.90 -14.30 7.35
CA GLY A 487 -29.58 -13.49 6.17
C GLY A 487 -28.14 -12.98 6.07
N ALA A 488 -27.26 -13.31 7.02
CA ALA A 488 -25.85 -12.97 6.90
C ALA A 488 -25.16 -13.85 5.84
N SER A 489 -24.93 -13.30 4.65
CA SER A 489 -24.16 -13.99 3.62
C SER A 489 -22.66 -14.02 3.95
N PRO A 490 -21.91 -15.03 3.44
CA PRO A 490 -20.45 -15.03 3.54
C PRO A 490 -19.82 -13.75 2.97
N LEU A 491 -20.41 -13.17 1.93
CA LEU A 491 -19.98 -11.90 1.33
C LEU A 491 -20.16 -10.72 2.30
N LEU A 492 -21.31 -10.63 2.98
CA LEU A 492 -21.55 -9.60 3.97
C LEU A 492 -20.56 -9.71 5.14
N LEU A 493 -20.32 -10.94 5.61
CA LEU A 493 -19.33 -11.22 6.65
C LEU A 493 -17.92 -10.82 6.18
N GLN A 494 -17.55 -11.16 4.93
CA GLN A 494 -16.29 -10.75 4.29
C GLN A 494 -16.12 -9.23 4.25
N ALA A 495 -17.13 -8.52 3.75
CA ALA A 495 -17.14 -7.08 3.63
C ALA A 495 -17.05 -6.39 5.00
N ARG A 496 -17.87 -6.81 5.97
CA ARG A 496 -17.87 -6.26 7.34
C ARG A 496 -16.56 -6.51 8.06
N GLY A 497 -15.96 -7.68 7.85
CA GLY A 497 -14.66 -8.03 8.42
C GLY A 497 -13.47 -7.40 7.69
N ARG A 498 -13.69 -6.79 6.51
CA ARG A 498 -12.63 -6.29 5.62
C ARG A 498 -11.60 -7.39 5.33
N TRP A 499 -12.09 -8.57 5.00
CA TRP A 499 -11.28 -9.74 4.68
C TRP A 499 -11.01 -9.83 3.17
N ALA A 500 -9.76 -10.12 2.82
CA ALA A 500 -9.35 -10.27 1.41
C ALA A 500 -9.73 -11.65 0.82
N SER A 501 -10.05 -12.61 1.68
CA SER A 501 -10.47 -13.97 1.32
C SER A 501 -11.55 -14.45 2.28
N ASP A 502 -11.96 -15.71 2.14
CA ASP A 502 -12.91 -16.41 3.01
C ASP A 502 -12.38 -16.68 4.43
N ILE A 503 -11.22 -16.12 4.81
CA ILE A 503 -10.65 -16.19 6.15
C ILE A 503 -11.62 -15.71 7.24
N GLY A 504 -12.70 -15.01 6.90
CA GLY A 504 -13.82 -14.74 7.81
C GLY A 504 -14.39 -15.97 8.52
N LYS A 505 -14.38 -17.12 7.84
CA LYS A 505 -14.83 -18.42 8.37
C LYS A 505 -14.09 -18.84 9.64
N ILE A 506 -12.82 -18.44 9.82
CA ILE A 506 -12.07 -18.81 11.03
C ILE A 506 -12.48 -17.99 12.27
N TYR A 507 -13.21 -16.89 12.06
CA TYR A 507 -13.63 -15.96 13.11
C TYR A 507 -15.09 -16.13 13.49
N SER A 508 -15.97 -16.44 12.54
CA SER A 508 -17.32 -16.92 12.83
C SER A 508 -17.22 -18.33 13.42
N ARG A 509 -17.51 -18.48 14.71
CA ARG A 509 -17.55 -19.80 15.33
C ARG A 509 -18.89 -20.48 15.02
N MET A 510 -18.86 -21.80 14.93
CA MET A 510 -20.09 -22.57 14.90
C MET A 510 -20.86 -22.35 16.22
N THR A 511 -22.16 -22.10 16.14
CA THR A 511 -23.02 -21.99 17.32
C THR A 511 -23.88 -23.25 17.46
N ARG A 512 -24.29 -23.59 18.68
CA ARG A 512 -25.24 -24.69 18.92
C ARG A 512 -26.51 -24.51 18.07
N GLN A 513 -27.03 -23.28 18.00
CA GLN A 513 -28.19 -22.97 17.19
C GLN A 513 -27.97 -23.24 15.69
N ALA A 514 -26.80 -22.89 15.14
CA ALA A 514 -26.48 -23.17 13.75
C ALA A 514 -26.42 -24.68 13.46
N LEU A 515 -25.78 -25.47 14.34
CA LEU A 515 -25.72 -26.93 14.21
C LEU A 515 -27.10 -27.59 14.32
N LEU A 516 -27.93 -27.14 15.28
CA LEU A 516 -29.30 -27.65 15.41
C LEU A 516 -30.16 -27.25 14.22
N SER A 517 -29.96 -26.05 13.66
CA SER A 517 -30.67 -25.61 12.45
C SER A 517 -30.24 -26.43 11.24
N ALA A 518 -28.94 -26.73 11.09
CA ALA A 518 -28.42 -27.63 10.08
C ALA A 518 -29.03 -29.03 10.20
N SER A 519 -29.04 -29.60 11.41
CA SER A 519 -29.68 -30.88 11.69
C SER A 519 -31.18 -30.87 11.35
N LYS A 520 -31.90 -29.80 11.71
CA LYS A 520 -33.33 -29.66 11.35
C LYS A 520 -33.54 -29.57 9.83
N MET A 521 -32.68 -28.85 9.12
CA MET A 521 -32.73 -28.75 7.65
C MET A 521 -32.50 -30.09 6.98
N MET A 522 -31.63 -30.94 7.54
CA MET A 522 -31.41 -32.30 7.01
C MET A 522 -32.66 -33.18 7.11
N TYR A 523 -33.45 -33.08 8.18
CA TYR A 523 -34.73 -33.80 8.28
C TYR A 523 -35.78 -33.31 7.27
N GLY A 524 -35.76 -32.03 6.93
CA GLY A 524 -36.69 -31.41 5.97
C GLY A 524 -36.22 -31.45 4.53
N ALA A 525 -35.04 -32.02 4.26
CA ALA A 525 -34.57 -32.19 2.89
C ALA A 525 -35.55 -33.12 2.15
N PRO A 526 -36.12 -32.70 1.01
CA PRO A 526 -36.86 -33.64 0.16
C PRO A 526 -35.96 -34.84 -0.17
N LYS A 527 -36.55 -35.99 -0.53
CA LYS A 527 -35.83 -37.23 -0.91
C LYS A 527 -34.91 -37.01 -2.12
N GLY A 528 -33.83 -36.28 -1.92
CA GLY A 528 -32.77 -36.06 -2.89
C GLY A 528 -32.07 -37.39 -3.06
N ARG A 529 -32.03 -37.88 -4.30
CA ARG A 529 -31.18 -38.99 -4.69
C ARG A 529 -29.78 -38.46 -4.93
N ASP A 530 -28.78 -39.25 -4.56
CA ASP A 530 -27.39 -38.91 -4.80
C ASP A 530 -27.11 -38.90 -6.32
N LEU A 531 -26.11 -38.13 -6.76
CA LEU A 531 -25.78 -38.09 -8.20
C LEU A 531 -25.23 -39.43 -8.68
N GLU A 532 -24.52 -40.15 -7.81
CA GLU A 532 -24.05 -41.51 -7.99
C GLU A 532 -25.21 -42.51 -8.15
N GLU A 533 -26.36 -42.26 -7.51
CA GLU A 533 -27.57 -43.08 -7.67
C GLU A 533 -28.26 -42.81 -9.02
N ILE A 534 -28.24 -41.57 -9.49
CA ILE A 534 -28.87 -41.16 -10.77
C ILE A 534 -27.96 -41.50 -11.96
N PHE A 535 -26.65 -41.36 -11.79
CA PHE A 535 -25.62 -41.56 -12.81
C PHE A 535 -24.54 -42.50 -12.27
N PRO A 536 -24.63 -43.81 -12.54
CA PRO A 536 -23.71 -44.81 -11.98
C PRO A 536 -22.23 -44.58 -12.31
N ASP A 537 -21.95 -43.89 -13.43
CA ASP A 537 -20.59 -43.55 -13.87
C ASP A 537 -20.09 -42.21 -13.30
N PHE A 538 -20.96 -41.45 -12.61
CA PHE A 538 -20.55 -40.23 -11.94
C PHE A 538 -19.81 -40.59 -10.66
N ALA A 539 -18.55 -40.14 -10.56
CA ALA A 539 -17.79 -40.15 -9.33
C ALA A 539 -17.46 -38.71 -8.95
N GLN A 540 -17.79 -38.32 -7.71
CA GLN A 540 -17.42 -37.00 -7.21
C GLN A 540 -15.89 -36.85 -7.24
N PRO A 541 -15.34 -35.84 -7.96
CA PRO A 541 -13.90 -35.63 -8.00
C PRO A 541 -13.37 -35.23 -6.62
N VAL A 542 -12.27 -35.88 -6.20
CA VAL A 542 -11.61 -35.72 -4.90
C VAL A 542 -10.79 -34.43 -4.83
#